data_AF-A0AAV5TBW7-F1
#
_entry.id   AF-A0AAV5TBW7-F1
#
_cell.length_a   1.000
_cell.length_b   1.000
_cell.length_c   1.000
_cell.angle_alpha   90.00
_cell.angle_beta   90.00
_cell.angle_gamma   90.00
#
_symmetry.space_group_name_H-M   'P 1'
#
loop_
_entity.id
_entity.type
_entity.pdbx_description
1 polymer ?
#
loop_
_entity_poly.entity_id
_entity_poly.type
_entity_poly.pdbx_seq_one_letter_code
_entity_poly.pdbx_strand_id
1 'polypeptide(L)'
;PRRKSVRTDRKCLVCGGVTRVAHMNMDVCRACSVFYRRSKGKSYICRSNTGKCPIGEECRKCRFDRLDRMVAQNASVIDESDEVPEEYPSNK
;
A
#
# COMPACT_ATOMS: atom_id res chain seq x y z
N PRO A 1 -5.88 4.15 -31.20
CA PRO A 1 -6.80 4.68 -30.17
C PRO A 1 -6.48 4.13 -28.76
N ARG A 2 -5.93 4.96 -27.86
CA ARG A 2 -5.71 4.55 -26.46
C ARG A 2 -7.07 4.42 -25.75
N ARG A 3 -7.46 3.20 -25.36
CA ARG A 3 -8.63 2.95 -24.50
C ARG A 3 -8.46 3.73 -23.19
N LYS A 4 -9.36 4.67 -22.91
CA LYS A 4 -9.44 5.35 -21.61
C LYS A 4 -9.99 4.33 -20.61
N SER A 5 -9.16 3.86 -19.68
CA SER A 5 -9.62 2.98 -18.60
C SER A 5 -10.56 3.77 -17.67
N VAL A 6 -11.79 3.29 -17.50
CA VAL A 6 -12.71 3.82 -16.47
C VAL A 6 -12.06 3.62 -15.10
N ARG A 7 -11.78 4.71 -14.38
CA ARG A 7 -11.23 4.63 -13.02
C ARG A 7 -12.37 4.31 -12.06
N THR A 8 -12.47 3.04 -11.67
CA THR A 8 -13.42 2.60 -10.65
C THR A 8 -12.93 3.02 -9.27
N ASP A 9 -13.79 3.66 -8.47
CA ASP A 9 -13.50 3.94 -7.07
C ASP A 9 -13.38 2.61 -6.30
N ARG A 10 -12.26 2.42 -5.59
CA ARG A 10 -11.97 1.26 -4.73
C ARG A 10 -11.95 1.68 -3.27
N LYS A 11 -12.07 0.70 -2.36
CA LYS A 11 -11.94 0.93 -0.92
C LYS A 11 -10.52 0.62 -0.47
N CYS A 12 -9.99 1.46 0.41
CA CYS A 12 -8.72 1.25 1.07
C CYS A 12 -8.81 0.03 1.99
N LEU A 13 -7.95 -0.96 1.78
CA LEU A 13 -7.92 -2.20 2.56
C LEU A 13 -7.59 -1.99 4.04
N VAL A 14 -7.05 -0.82 4.41
CA VAL A 14 -6.60 -0.53 5.78
C VAL A 14 -7.64 0.25 6.59
N CYS A 15 -8.25 1.28 5.98
CA CYS A 15 -9.13 2.22 6.67
C CYS A 15 -10.53 2.35 6.03
N GLY A 16 -10.82 1.61 4.96
CA GLY A 16 -12.11 1.64 4.26
C GLY A 16 -12.39 2.88 3.40
N GLY A 17 -11.55 3.92 3.50
CA GLY A 17 -11.71 5.15 2.72
C GLY A 17 -11.55 4.95 1.21
N VAL A 18 -12.06 5.88 0.40
CA VAL A 18 -12.04 5.75 -1.07
C VAL A 18 -10.62 5.95 -1.63
N THR A 19 -10.24 5.13 -2.61
CA THR A 19 -9.01 5.28 -3.39
C THR A 19 -9.26 5.01 -4.88
N ARG A 20 -8.61 5.80 -5.73
CA ARG A 20 -8.66 5.66 -7.20
C ARG A 20 -7.37 5.10 -7.78
N VAL A 21 -6.33 5.06 -6.96
CA VAL A 21 -4.96 4.72 -7.34
C VAL A 21 -4.41 3.77 -6.30
N ALA A 22 -3.69 2.74 -6.75
CA ALA A 22 -2.97 1.84 -5.86
C ALA A 22 -1.71 2.53 -5.32
N HIS A 23 -1.41 2.34 -4.04
CA HIS A 23 -0.18 2.80 -3.41
C HIS A 23 0.52 1.61 -2.77
N MET A 24 1.84 1.51 -2.93
CA MET A 24 2.62 0.36 -2.46
C MET A 24 2.12 -0.95 -3.09
N ASN A 25 1.76 -0.90 -4.37
CA ASN A 25 1.17 -2.01 -5.14
C ASN A 25 -0.07 -2.65 -4.47
N MET A 26 -0.82 -1.86 -3.71
CA MET A 26 -2.03 -2.26 -3.00
C MET A 26 -3.13 -1.22 -3.13
N ASP A 27 -4.38 -1.64 -2.95
CA ASP A 27 -5.53 -0.74 -2.79
C ASP A 27 -5.50 -0.07 -1.40
N VAL A 28 -4.54 0.82 -1.21
CA VAL A 28 -4.31 1.62 0.00
C VAL A 28 -4.45 3.09 -0.37
N CYS A 29 -5.20 3.87 0.40
CA CYS A 29 -5.34 5.31 0.13
C CYS A 29 -4.05 6.08 0.42
N ARG A 30 -3.90 7.26 -0.19
CA ARG A 30 -2.74 8.16 0.00
C ARG A 30 -2.42 8.42 1.46
N ALA A 31 -3.44 8.66 2.29
CA ALA A 31 -3.27 8.94 3.71
C ALA A 31 -2.63 7.76 4.47
N CYS A 32 -3.04 6.52 4.17
CA CYS A 32 -2.45 5.32 4.77
C CYS A 32 -1.02 5.07 4.31
N SER A 33 -0.70 5.31 3.03
CA SER A 33 0.67 5.20 2.52
C SER A 33 1.63 6.22 3.16
N VAL A 34 1.19 7.47 3.30
CA VAL A 34 1.97 8.51 4.00
C VAL A 34 2.13 8.18 5.48
N PHE A 35 1.06 7.71 6.13
CA PHE A 35 1.10 7.26 7.51
C PHE A 35 2.15 6.15 7.69
N TYR A 36 2.11 5.08 6.89
CA TYR A 36 3.07 3.97 6.97
C TYR A 36 4.52 4.45 6.94
N ARG A 37 4.89 5.27 5.95
CA ARG A 37 6.24 5.82 5.82
C ARG A 37 6.67 6.65 7.03
N ARG A 38 5.75 7.44 7.61
CA ARG A 38 6.01 8.26 8.81
C ARG A 38 6.01 7.46 10.11
N SER A 39 5.45 6.25 10.10
CA SER A 39 5.26 5.38 11.24
C SER A 39 6.38 4.35 11.40
N LYS A 40 7.16 4.07 10.34
CA LYS A 40 8.37 3.25 10.44
C LYS A 40 9.30 3.81 11.53
N GLY A 41 9.77 2.93 12.41
CA GLY A 41 10.63 3.30 13.55
C GLY A 41 9.90 3.96 14.73
N LYS A 42 8.57 4.08 14.71
CA LYS A 42 7.78 4.61 15.83
C LYS A 42 7.00 3.51 16.52
N SER A 43 6.96 3.56 17.86
CA SER A 43 6.08 2.71 18.65
C SER A 43 4.74 3.42 18.89
N TYR A 44 3.65 2.67 18.74
CA TYR A 44 2.30 3.12 19.08
C TYR A 44 1.71 2.17 20.09
N ILE A 45 0.80 2.67 20.94
CA ILE A 45 0.05 1.86 21.91
C ILE A 45 -1.39 1.70 21.41
N CYS A 46 -1.92 0.49 21.49
CA CYS A 46 -3.35 0.22 21.26
C CYS A 46 -4.12 0.53 22.55
N ARG A 47 -4.92 1.60 22.56
CA ARG A 47 -5.69 2.01 23.76
C ARG A 47 -6.76 1.01 24.17
N SER A 48 -7.32 0.27 23.21
CA SER A 48 -8.30 -0.79 23.48
C SER A 48 -7.67 -2.08 24.02
N ASN A 49 -6.33 -2.18 24.04
CA ASN A 49 -5.55 -3.35 24.45
C ASN A 49 -5.92 -4.68 23.75
N THR A 50 -6.68 -4.64 22.65
CA THR A 50 -7.08 -5.84 21.89
C THR A 50 -6.08 -6.19 20.78
N GLY A 51 -5.31 -5.20 20.31
CA GLY A 51 -4.43 -5.34 19.15
C GLY A 51 -5.16 -5.60 17.82
N LYS A 52 -6.50 -5.57 17.80
CA LYS A 52 -7.35 -5.96 16.67
C LYS A 52 -8.50 -4.96 16.45
N CYS A 53 -8.22 -3.66 16.57
CA CYS A 53 -9.24 -2.64 16.35
C CYS A 53 -9.84 -2.77 14.92
N PRO A 54 -11.18 -2.64 14.78
CA PRO A 54 -11.84 -2.76 13.49
C PRO A 54 -11.38 -1.68 12.50
N ILE A 55 -11.64 -1.91 11.21
CA ILE A 55 -11.35 -0.94 10.14
C ILE A 55 -12.25 0.28 10.35
N GLY A 56 -11.66 1.48 10.36
CA GLY A 56 -12.38 2.74 10.60
C GLY A 56 -12.04 3.37 11.96
N GLU A 57 -11.53 2.60 12.91
CA GLU A 57 -11.07 3.10 14.20
C GLU A 57 -9.72 3.85 14.09
N GLU A 58 -9.55 4.93 14.85
CA GLU A 58 -8.34 5.76 14.88
C GLU A 58 -7.17 5.15 15.68
N CYS A 59 -7.09 3.82 15.76
CA CYS A 59 -6.00 3.14 16.47
C CYS A 59 -4.72 3.12 15.63
N ARG A 60 -3.78 4.02 15.94
CA ARG A 60 -2.48 4.12 15.23
C ARG A 60 -1.67 2.81 15.26
N LYS A 61 -1.67 2.08 16.38
CA LYS A 61 -0.98 0.78 16.48
C LYS A 61 -1.57 -0.23 15.51
N CYS A 62 -2.87 -0.51 15.60
CA CYS A 62 -3.52 -1.49 14.74
C CYS A 62 -3.48 -1.09 13.26
N ARG A 63 -3.56 0.22 12.96
CA ARG A 63 -3.40 0.73 11.60
C ARG A 63 -2.01 0.44 11.05
N PHE A 64 -0.95 0.71 11.83
CA PHE A 64 0.42 0.41 11.43
C PHE A 64 0.65 -1.09 11.29
N ASP A 65 0.27 -1.88 12.29
CA ASP A 65 0.44 -3.35 12.27
C ASP A 65 -0.27 -3.98 11.06
N ARG A 66 -1.46 -3.48 10.66
CA ARG A 66 -2.16 -3.95 9.45
C ARG A 66 -1.40 -3.60 8.18
N LEU A 67 -0.92 -2.36 8.06
CA LEU A 67 -0.11 -1.92 6.93
C LEU A 67 1.18 -2.74 6.80
N ASP A 68 1.87 -2.95 7.92
CA ASP A 68 3.15 -3.66 7.94
C ASP A 68 3.00 -5.12 7.52
N ARG A 69 1.95 -5.81 8.01
CA ARG A 69 1.60 -7.17 7.56
C ARG A 69 1.31 -7.24 6.07
N MET A 70 0.51 -6.31 5.55
CA MET A 70 0.16 -6.29 4.11
C MET A 70 1.38 -5.99 3.24
N VAL A 71 2.24 -5.06 3.64
CA VAL A 71 3.50 -4.77 2.93
C VAL A 71 4.42 -5.99 2.94
N ALA A 72 4.57 -6.68 4.08
CA ALA A 72 5.37 -7.90 4.16
C ALA A 72 4.83 -9.02 3.26
N GLN A 73 3.50 -9.20 3.21
CA GLN A 73 2.85 -10.18 2.33
C GLN A 73 2.99 -9.85 0.84
N ASN A 74 3.02 -8.56 0.48
CA ASN A 74 3.18 -8.14 -0.91
C ASN A 74 4.65 -7.99 -1.34
N ALA A 75 5.60 -8.05 -0.41
CA ALA A 75 7.03 -8.06 -0.74
C ALA A 75 7.49 -9.41 -1.32
N SER A 76 6.74 -10.50 -1.10
CA SER A 76 7.06 -11.84 -1.59
C SER A 76 6.59 -12.11 -3.03
N VAL A 77 6.10 -11.11 -3.75
CA VAL A 77 5.71 -11.21 -5.18
C VAL A 77 6.60 -10.34 -6.08
N ILE A 78 7.82 -10.03 -5.64
CA ILE A 78 8.85 -9.48 -6.52
C ILE A 78 9.91 -10.55 -6.72
N ASP A 79 9.61 -11.48 -7.62
CA ASP A 79 10.60 -12.19 -8.41
C ASP A 79 10.10 -12.17 -9.87
N GLU A 80 11.00 -11.84 -10.80
CA GLU A 80 10.88 -12.15 -12.24
C GLU A 80 10.10 -11.23 -13.22
N SER A 81 10.26 -9.89 -13.20
CA SER A 81 9.93 -9.11 -14.44
C SER A 81 10.68 -7.79 -14.69
N ASP A 82 11.80 -7.50 -14.03
CA ASP A 82 12.67 -6.37 -14.42
C ASP A 82 14.07 -6.88 -14.79
N GLU A 83 14.12 -7.82 -15.73
CA GLU A 83 15.30 -8.01 -16.56
C GLU A 83 15.29 -6.87 -17.57
N VAL A 84 16.14 -5.86 -17.33
CA VAL A 84 16.40 -4.76 -18.25
C VAL A 84 17.27 -5.33 -19.37
N PRO A 85 16.83 -5.39 -20.64
CA PRO A 85 17.76 -5.64 -21.72
C PRO A 85 18.62 -4.38 -21.86
N GLU A 86 19.88 -4.48 -21.44
CA GLU A 86 20.95 -3.71 -22.04
C GLU A 86 20.99 -3.98 -23.55
N GLU A 87 21.46 -2.98 -24.30
CA GLU A 87 21.63 -2.94 -25.76
C GLU A 87 20.41 -2.47 -26.57
N TYR A 88 20.35 -1.15 -26.77
CA TYR A 88 19.91 -0.61 -28.06
C TYR A 88 21.14 -0.39 -28.94
N PRO A 89 21.40 -1.23 -29.96
CA PRO A 89 22.14 -0.79 -31.12
C PRO A 89 21.16 -0.09 -32.06
N SER A 90 21.51 1.09 -32.56
CA SER A 90 21.56 1.26 -34.01
C SER A 90 22.19 2.59 -34.39
N ASN A 91 23.25 2.44 -35.19
CA ASN A 91 23.83 3.47 -36.03
C ASN A 91 22.76 4.22 -36.84
N LYS A 92 22.87 5.56 -36.86
CA LYS A 92 23.05 6.29 -38.12
C LYS A 92 23.66 7.66 -37.86
#